data_AF-A0A9W4UMK9-F1
#
_entry.id   AF-A0A9W4UMK9-F1
#
_cell.length_a   1.000
_cell.length_b   1.000
_cell.length_c   1.000
_cell.angle_alpha   90.00
_cell.angle_beta   90.00
_cell.angle_gamma   90.00
#
_symmetry.space_group_name_H-M   'P 1'
#
loop_
_entity.id
_entity.type
_entity.pdbx_description
1 polymer ?
#
loop_
_entity_poly.entity_id
_entity_poly.type
_entity_poly.pdbx_seq_one_letter_code
_entity_poly.pdbx_strand_id
1 'polypeptide(L)'
;MFISTTLTSGISDILDPKHRKINFAESVNQNFVVQMLRRAWTATPPPPETIQKLGVERALKDWVQDHKATLQKLDKAQHEEYDEGIAQNPDKEDVESEWRRHLVYMYNHLFYDIGGMLPETNCAMGHFHSPNSETWTISYDDKPSPDSEPLATTVVVVKSWPRNIVILPAFLDKGVEVTASREVVDESGTAGEVVSLGSFGARGGTCAWFVKGGMDVTFKVEVGRGGEDLDSERTGVAAVFAVGLLCTDPHGEAQVE
;
A
#
# COMPACT_ATOMS: atom_id res chain seq x y z
N MET A 1 2.75 4.58 -21.50
CA MET A 1 2.73 3.92 -20.18
C MET A 1 1.45 3.11 -20.16
N PHE A 2 1.53 1.79 -19.97
CA PHE A 2 0.36 0.93 -19.96
C PHE A 2 0.25 0.33 -18.56
N ILE A 3 -0.68 0.83 -17.75
CA ILE A 3 -1.24 0.01 -16.68
C ILE A 3 -2.30 -0.85 -17.36
N SER A 4 -2.18 -2.16 -17.18
CA SER A 4 -3.15 -3.11 -17.68
C SER A 4 -4.45 -2.91 -16.91
N THR A 5 -5.42 -2.19 -17.48
CA THR A 5 -6.81 -2.15 -16.99
C THR A 5 -7.53 -3.45 -17.35
N THR A 6 -6.81 -4.58 -17.34
CA THR A 6 -7.44 -5.87 -17.47
C THR A 6 -8.35 -6.01 -16.25
N LEU A 7 -9.64 -6.24 -16.49
CA LEU A 7 -10.62 -6.52 -15.44
C LEU A 7 -10.14 -7.75 -14.68
N THR A 8 -9.40 -7.54 -13.60
CA THR A 8 -8.76 -8.60 -12.80
C THR A 8 -9.78 -9.59 -12.25
N SER A 9 -11.03 -9.17 -12.09
CA SER A 9 -12.14 -9.98 -11.60
C SER A 9 -13.30 -10.09 -12.62
N GLY A 10 -13.05 -9.77 -13.90
CA GLY A 10 -14.04 -9.88 -14.97
C GLY A 10 -15.22 -8.90 -14.81
N ILE A 11 -16.45 -9.38 -15.03
CA ILE A 11 -17.67 -8.53 -14.98
C ILE A 11 -17.92 -7.94 -13.58
N SER A 12 -17.40 -8.57 -12.52
CA SER A 12 -17.55 -8.11 -11.14
C SER A 12 -16.93 -6.72 -10.93
N ASP A 13 -15.83 -6.41 -11.63
CA ASP A 13 -15.18 -5.08 -11.58
C ASP A 13 -16.08 -3.98 -12.20
N ILE A 14 -17.02 -4.36 -13.07
CA ILE A 14 -18.02 -3.47 -13.67
C ILE A 14 -19.24 -3.35 -12.76
N LEU A 15 -19.70 -4.46 -12.17
CA LEU A 15 -20.93 -4.55 -11.38
C LEU A 15 -20.78 -3.99 -9.96
N ASP A 16 -19.58 -3.98 -9.39
CA ASP A 16 -19.31 -3.41 -8.08
C ASP A 16 -18.24 -2.31 -8.13
N PRO A 17 -18.61 -1.07 -8.50
CA PRO A 17 -17.65 0.04 -8.58
C PRO A 17 -17.19 0.53 -7.20
N LYS A 18 -17.56 -0.14 -6.10
CA LYS A 18 -17.16 0.26 -4.74
C LYS A 18 -15.71 -0.12 -4.42
N HIS A 19 -15.14 -1.08 -5.14
CA HIS A 19 -13.75 -1.48 -5.01
C HIS A 19 -13.16 -1.87 -6.36
N ARG A 20 -11.88 -1.61 -6.59
CA ARG A 20 -11.16 -2.13 -7.78
C ARG A 20 -9.71 -2.44 -7.47
N LYS A 21 -9.20 -3.54 -8.02
CA LYS A 21 -7.77 -3.81 -8.07
C LYS A 21 -7.18 -3.20 -9.33
N ILE A 22 -6.08 -2.48 -9.17
CA ILE A 22 -5.36 -1.81 -10.25
C ILE A 22 -3.98 -2.44 -10.32
N ASN A 23 -3.74 -3.27 -11.32
CA ASN A 23 -2.48 -4.00 -11.47
C ASN A 23 -1.55 -3.24 -12.43
N PHE A 24 -0.39 -2.85 -11.93
CA PHE A 24 0.65 -2.18 -12.71
C PHE A 24 1.92 -3.01 -12.86
N ALA A 25 1.86 -4.32 -12.60
CA ALA A 25 2.99 -5.24 -12.75
C ALA A 25 3.63 -5.22 -14.15
N GLU A 26 2.80 -5.05 -15.19
CA GLU A 26 3.25 -4.98 -16.59
C GLU A 26 3.91 -3.63 -16.93
N SER A 27 3.74 -2.62 -16.08
CA SER A 27 4.39 -1.32 -16.21
C SER A 27 5.75 -1.34 -15.53
N VAL A 28 6.79 -1.64 -16.31
CA VAL A 28 8.19 -1.73 -15.85
C VAL A 28 8.59 -0.52 -14.99
N ASN A 29 8.21 0.69 -15.42
CA ASN A 29 8.58 1.92 -14.72
C ASN A 29 7.88 2.05 -13.36
N GLN A 30 6.58 1.75 -13.27
CA GLN A 30 5.83 1.89 -12.02
C GLN A 30 6.19 0.78 -11.05
N ASN A 31 6.37 -0.44 -11.56
CA ASN A 31 6.87 -1.55 -10.76
C ASN A 31 8.27 -1.21 -10.19
N PHE A 32 9.20 -0.70 -11.01
CA PHE A 32 10.52 -0.28 -10.55
C PHE A 32 10.42 0.77 -9.43
N VAL A 33 9.59 1.81 -9.61
CA VAL A 33 9.41 2.86 -8.60
C VAL A 33 8.86 2.29 -7.30
N VAL A 34 7.82 1.45 -7.33
CA VAL A 34 7.25 0.82 -6.13
C VAL A 34 8.28 -0.04 -5.42
N GLN A 35 8.98 -0.91 -6.15
CA GLN A 35 10.00 -1.78 -5.54
C GLN A 35 11.15 -0.97 -4.92
N MET A 36 11.58 0.10 -5.60
CA MET A 36 12.59 1.01 -5.08
C MET A 36 12.12 1.69 -3.79
N LEU A 37 10.91 2.25 -3.76
CA LEU A 37 10.37 2.94 -2.59
C LEU A 37 10.18 1.99 -1.39
N ARG A 38 9.69 0.77 -1.61
CA ARG A 38 9.52 -0.24 -0.55
C ARG A 38 10.85 -0.67 0.04
N ARG A 39 11.88 -0.83 -0.79
CA ARG A 39 13.24 -1.15 -0.30
C ARG A 39 13.89 0.01 0.43
N ALA A 40 13.68 1.23 -0.05
CA ALA A 40 14.12 2.42 0.66
C ALA A 40 13.41 2.56 2.02
N TRP A 41 12.17 2.07 2.15
CA TRP A 41 11.44 2.06 3.41
C TRP A 41 12.03 1.11 4.44
N THR A 42 12.42 -0.09 4.00
CA THR A 42 13.00 -1.12 4.87
C THR A 42 14.49 -0.89 5.14
N ALA A 43 15.17 -0.09 4.31
CA ALA A 43 16.56 0.27 4.50
C ALA A 43 16.78 1.17 5.72
N THR A 44 17.94 1.05 6.36
CA THR A 44 18.44 2.03 7.32
C THR A 44 18.46 3.41 6.65
N PRO A 45 17.74 4.42 7.19
CA PRO A 45 17.72 5.73 6.59
C PRO A 45 19.12 6.37 6.66
N PRO A 46 19.44 7.28 5.72
CA PRO A 46 20.64 8.09 5.85
C PRO A 46 20.68 8.80 7.22
N PRO A 47 21.87 8.99 7.81
CA PRO A 47 21.97 9.64 9.12
C PRO A 47 21.26 11.01 9.13
N PRO A 48 20.58 11.39 10.24
CA PRO A 48 19.83 12.65 10.30
C PRO A 48 20.65 13.87 9.90
N GLU A 49 21.94 13.93 10.26
CA GLU A 49 22.86 14.99 9.85
C GLU A 49 23.07 15.08 8.33
N THR A 50 22.97 13.97 7.62
CA THR A 50 23.07 13.92 6.15
C THR A 50 21.80 14.47 5.52
N ILE A 51 20.63 14.09 6.04
CA ILE A 51 19.33 14.59 5.59
C ILE A 51 19.23 16.09 5.83
N GLN A 52 19.60 16.58 7.02
CA GLN A 52 19.59 18.00 7.35
C GLN A 52 20.54 18.84 6.47
N LYS A 53 21.69 18.27 6.09
CA LYS A 53 22.71 18.98 5.29
C LYS A 53 22.39 19.00 3.79
N LEU A 54 21.94 17.86 3.24
CA LEU A 54 21.76 17.68 1.79
C LEU A 54 20.31 17.85 1.33
N GLY A 55 19.35 17.73 2.25
CA GLY A 55 17.94 17.57 1.96
C GLY A 55 17.58 16.11 1.64
N VAL A 56 16.38 15.69 2.04
CA VAL A 56 15.88 14.32 1.87
C VAL A 56 15.84 13.86 0.41
N GLU A 57 15.53 14.77 -0.53
CA GLU A 57 15.50 14.47 -1.97
C GLU A 57 16.88 14.04 -2.50
N ARG A 58 17.92 14.77 -2.11
CA ARG A 58 19.29 14.46 -2.52
C ARG A 58 19.79 13.19 -1.85
N ALA A 59 19.47 13.00 -0.57
CA ALA A 59 19.79 11.78 0.15
C ALA A 59 19.15 10.54 -0.51
N LEU A 60 17.89 10.65 -0.97
CA LEU A 60 17.23 9.57 -1.71
C LEU A 60 17.91 9.29 -3.05
N LYS A 61 18.26 10.35 -3.79
CA LYS A 61 18.98 10.20 -5.06
C LYS A 61 20.32 9.50 -4.88
N ASP A 62 21.08 9.89 -3.87
CA ASP A 62 22.38 9.30 -3.55
C ASP A 62 22.20 7.82 -3.14
N TRP A 63 21.23 7.52 -2.28
CA TRP A 63 20.87 6.14 -1.91
C TRP A 63 20.53 5.27 -3.12
N VAL A 64 19.74 5.79 -4.07
CA VAL A 64 19.39 5.06 -5.30
C VAL A 64 20.63 4.79 -6.17
N GLN A 65 21.59 5.72 -6.22
CA GLN A 65 22.84 5.48 -6.96
C GLN A 65 23.70 4.42 -6.28
N ASP A 66 23.84 4.48 -4.96
CA ASP A 66 24.65 3.54 -4.18
C ASP A 66 24.11 2.10 -4.28
N HIS A 67 22.79 1.95 -4.38
CA HIS A 67 22.12 0.65 -4.48
C HIS A 67 21.70 0.28 -5.90
N LYS A 68 22.13 1.04 -6.92
CA LYS A 68 21.70 0.86 -8.32
C LYS A 68 21.91 -0.56 -8.83
N ALA A 69 23.06 -1.17 -8.54
CA ALA A 69 23.37 -2.54 -9.00
C ALA A 69 22.41 -3.59 -8.41
N THR A 70 21.97 -3.39 -7.16
CA THR A 70 21.00 -4.24 -6.48
C THR A 70 19.60 -4.00 -7.04
N LEU A 71 19.20 -2.73 -7.20
CA LEU A 71 17.92 -2.34 -7.81
C LEU A 71 17.78 -2.80 -9.27
N GLN A 72 18.87 -2.92 -10.03
CA GLN A 72 18.82 -3.40 -11.42
C GLN A 72 18.63 -4.92 -11.55
N LYS A 73 18.93 -5.70 -10.49
CA LYS A 73 18.69 -7.15 -10.49
C LYS A 73 17.20 -7.50 -10.31
N LEU A 74 16.37 -6.51 -9.96
CA LEU A 74 14.92 -6.63 -9.75
C LEU A 74 14.13 -7.09 -10.98
N ASP A 75 14.67 -6.91 -12.18
CA ASP A 75 14.03 -7.37 -13.42
C ASP A 75 13.93 -8.91 -13.50
N LYS A 76 14.60 -9.64 -12.60
CA LYS A 76 14.70 -11.12 -12.63
C LYS A 76 14.28 -11.83 -11.34
N ALA A 77 14.27 -11.13 -10.20
CA ALA A 77 13.87 -11.69 -8.92
C ALA A 77 12.65 -10.93 -8.40
N GLN A 78 11.47 -11.47 -8.68
CA GLN A 78 10.28 -11.11 -7.92
C GLN A 78 10.44 -11.70 -6.51
N HIS A 79 9.84 -11.06 -5.51
CA HIS A 79 9.31 -11.68 -4.27
C HIS A 79 9.95 -11.32 -2.92
N GLU A 80 11.09 -10.64 -2.83
CA GLU A 80 11.69 -10.31 -1.52
C GLU A 80 11.91 -8.79 -1.33
N GLU A 81 11.22 -8.24 -0.31
CA GLU A 81 11.39 -6.85 0.19
C GLU A 81 12.68 -6.67 1.01
N TYR A 82 13.27 -7.79 1.42
CA TYR A 82 14.48 -7.87 2.22
C TYR A 82 15.60 -8.43 1.35
N ASP A 83 16.62 -7.61 1.11
CA ASP A 83 17.70 -7.97 0.20
C ASP A 83 19.01 -8.20 0.97
N GLU A 84 19.68 -9.31 0.66
CA GLU A 84 21.05 -9.60 1.07
C GLU A 84 22.01 -8.57 0.44
N GLY A 85 22.11 -7.38 1.05
CA GLY A 85 22.97 -6.30 0.56
C GLY A 85 22.49 -4.89 0.89
N ILE A 86 21.26 -4.74 1.39
CA ILE A 86 20.76 -3.46 1.90
C ILE A 86 20.64 -3.59 3.42
N ALA A 87 21.35 -2.73 4.16
CA ALA A 87 21.24 -2.68 5.61
C ALA A 87 19.79 -2.35 6.00
N GLN A 88 19.17 -3.20 6.81
CA GLN A 88 17.76 -3.07 7.19
C GLN A 88 17.61 -2.20 8.43
N ASN A 89 16.61 -1.33 8.44
CA ASN A 89 16.24 -0.53 9.60
C ASN A 89 15.53 -1.42 10.62
N PRO A 90 16.06 -1.60 11.85
CA PRO A 90 15.37 -2.34 12.89
C PRO A 90 14.15 -1.58 13.43
N ASP A 91 14.12 -0.25 13.32
CA ASP A 91 13.02 0.58 13.79
C ASP A 91 11.88 0.57 12.78
N LYS A 92 10.81 -0.16 13.10
CA LYS A 92 9.58 -0.23 12.29
C LYS A 92 8.54 0.82 12.68
N GLU A 93 8.75 1.56 13.77
CA GLU A 93 7.74 2.42 14.40
C GLU A 93 7.84 3.88 13.96
N ASP A 94 9.03 4.35 13.57
CA ASP A 94 9.25 5.75 13.15
C ASP A 94 8.67 6.05 11.75
N VAL A 95 7.38 5.82 11.54
CA VAL A 95 6.65 5.98 10.26
C VAL A 95 6.68 7.43 9.76
N GLU A 96 6.80 8.38 10.69
CA GLU A 96 6.72 9.83 10.42
C GLU A 96 8.09 10.52 10.29
N SER A 97 9.19 9.76 10.23
CA SER A 97 10.51 10.31 9.91
C SER A 97 10.50 11.10 8.61
N GLU A 98 11.39 12.10 8.51
CA GLU A 98 11.55 12.90 7.29
C GLU A 98 11.79 12.02 6.05
N TRP A 99 12.58 10.96 6.21
CA TRP A 99 12.83 9.95 5.18
C TRP A 99 11.54 9.26 4.72
N ARG A 100 10.79 8.65 5.64
CA ARG A 100 9.57 7.89 5.30
C ARG A 100 8.43 8.76 4.78
N ARG A 101 8.29 9.97 5.32
CA ARG A 101 7.38 11.00 4.77
C ARG A 101 7.73 11.34 3.33
N HIS A 102 9.02 11.48 3.02
CA HIS A 102 9.45 11.73 1.66
C HIS A 102 9.20 10.53 0.73
N LEU A 103 9.42 9.29 1.20
CA LEU A 103 9.08 8.10 0.42
C LEU A 103 7.57 8.05 0.10
N VAL A 104 6.70 8.31 1.08
CA VAL A 104 5.24 8.41 0.86
C VAL A 104 4.90 9.55 -0.08
N TYR A 105 5.58 10.69 0.03
CA TYR A 105 5.40 11.79 -0.92
C TYR A 105 5.71 11.34 -2.37
N MET A 106 6.72 10.48 -2.59
CA MET A 106 7.03 9.96 -3.93
C MET A 106 5.93 9.05 -4.50
N TYR A 107 5.05 8.46 -3.67
CA TYR A 107 3.87 7.73 -4.16
C TYR A 107 2.86 8.65 -4.88
N ASN A 108 2.91 9.98 -4.70
CA ASN A 108 2.06 10.90 -5.45
C ASN A 108 2.22 10.75 -6.98
N HIS A 109 3.40 10.35 -7.47
CA HIS A 109 3.58 10.07 -8.89
C HIS A 109 2.76 8.86 -9.35
N LEU A 110 2.72 7.80 -8.55
CA LEU A 110 1.92 6.60 -8.82
C LEU A 110 0.43 6.91 -8.72
N PHE A 111 0.01 7.68 -7.71
CA PHE A 111 -1.38 8.10 -7.58
C PHE A 111 -1.83 9.02 -8.72
N TYR A 112 -0.96 9.89 -9.21
CA TYR A 112 -1.25 10.72 -10.38
C TYR A 112 -1.46 9.85 -11.63
N ASP A 113 -0.54 8.90 -11.89
CA ASP A 113 -0.68 7.98 -13.03
C ASP A 113 -1.95 7.13 -12.92
N ILE A 114 -2.23 6.57 -11.74
CA ILE A 114 -3.42 5.76 -11.47
C ILE A 114 -4.69 6.61 -11.63
N GLY A 115 -4.69 7.80 -11.03
CA GLY A 115 -5.78 8.76 -11.05
C GLY A 115 -6.05 9.34 -12.44
N GLY A 116 -5.09 9.30 -13.36
CA GLY A 116 -5.31 9.64 -14.77
C GLY A 116 -6.16 8.61 -15.53
N MET A 117 -6.21 7.35 -15.08
CA MET A 117 -6.92 6.28 -15.80
C MET A 117 -8.26 5.90 -15.19
N LEU A 118 -8.45 6.15 -13.89
CA LEU A 118 -9.75 5.95 -13.23
C LEU A 118 -10.90 6.75 -13.87
N PRO A 119 -10.72 8.01 -14.32
CA PRO A 119 -11.77 8.80 -14.96
C PRO A 119 -12.23 8.24 -16.30
N GLU A 120 -11.34 7.60 -17.06
CA GLU A 120 -11.67 7.06 -18.39
C GLU A 120 -12.61 5.86 -18.33
N THR A 121 -12.82 5.25 -17.16
CA THR A 121 -13.71 4.09 -17.00
C THR A 121 -14.98 4.34 -16.18
N ASN A 122 -15.10 5.46 -15.45
CA ASN A 122 -16.34 5.90 -14.79
C ASN A 122 -16.15 7.30 -14.17
N CYS A 123 -16.86 8.31 -14.69
CA CYS A 123 -16.77 9.72 -14.27
C CYS A 123 -17.06 10.00 -12.77
N ALA A 124 -17.46 9.00 -11.98
CA ALA A 124 -17.80 9.14 -10.56
C ALA A 124 -16.73 8.66 -9.57
N MET A 125 -15.55 8.19 -10.04
CA MET A 125 -14.49 7.68 -9.15
C MET A 125 -13.66 8.79 -8.50
N GLY A 126 -13.71 10.01 -9.06
CA GLY A 126 -12.93 11.16 -8.60
C GLY A 126 -11.55 11.24 -9.26
N HIS A 127 -10.89 12.38 -9.11
CA HIS A 127 -9.56 12.66 -9.65
C HIS A 127 -8.55 12.89 -8.52
N PHE A 128 -7.29 12.54 -8.78
CA PHE A 128 -6.22 12.73 -7.80
C PHE A 128 -5.56 14.11 -7.98
N HIS A 129 -5.50 14.89 -6.90
CA HIS A 129 -4.72 16.12 -6.84
C HIS A 129 -3.46 15.89 -6.03
N SER A 130 -2.29 16.04 -6.64
CA SER A 130 -1.04 16.01 -5.87
C SER A 130 -0.75 17.41 -5.27
N PRO A 131 -0.16 17.49 -4.05
CA PRO A 131 0.10 16.39 -3.12
C PRO A 131 -1.12 16.10 -2.24
N ASN A 132 -1.52 14.82 -2.13
CA ASN A 132 -2.67 14.42 -1.31
C ASN A 132 -2.56 12.94 -0.84
N SER A 133 -1.34 12.56 -0.46
CA SER A 133 -1.02 11.23 0.06
C SER A 133 -0.92 11.25 1.59
N GLU A 134 -1.57 10.30 2.25
CA GLU A 134 -1.48 10.04 3.68
C GLU A 134 -0.86 8.66 3.95
N THR A 135 -0.40 8.44 5.18
CA THR A 135 0.02 7.13 5.67
C THR A 135 -1.12 6.47 6.44
N TRP A 136 -1.29 5.16 6.26
CA TRP A 136 -2.12 4.35 7.13
C TRP A 136 -1.35 3.13 7.60
N THR A 137 -1.32 2.94 8.91
CA THR A 137 -0.48 1.94 9.58
C THR A 137 -1.35 0.90 10.26
N ILE A 138 -0.94 -0.37 10.17
CA ILE A 138 -1.47 -1.45 10.98
C ILE A 138 -0.34 -1.93 11.88
N SER A 139 -0.52 -1.76 13.19
CA SER A 139 0.41 -2.27 14.20
C SER A 139 0.02 -3.69 14.63
N TYR A 140 0.99 -4.45 15.14
CA TYR A 140 0.68 -5.66 15.90
C TYR A 140 -0.10 -5.27 17.16
N ASP A 141 -1.02 -6.14 17.61
CA ASP A 141 -1.71 -5.89 18.88
C ASP A 141 -0.71 -6.02 20.03
N ASP A 142 -0.67 -5.03 20.93
CA ASP A 142 0.22 -5.00 22.10
C ASP A 142 -0.08 -6.12 23.13
N LYS A 143 -1.14 -6.91 22.91
CA LYS A 143 -1.58 -7.95 23.84
C LYS A 143 -1.86 -9.25 23.08
N PRO A 144 -1.04 -10.29 23.25
CA PRO A 144 -1.47 -11.62 22.86
C PRO A 144 -2.77 -11.94 23.59
N SER A 145 -3.80 -12.35 22.86
CA SER A 145 -5.02 -12.84 23.49
C SER A 145 -4.63 -14.06 24.35
N PRO A 146 -5.06 -14.13 25.62
CA PRO A 146 -4.73 -15.28 26.47
C PRO A 146 -5.28 -16.60 25.93
N ASP A 147 -6.22 -16.55 24.98
CA ASP A 147 -6.84 -17.69 24.32
C ASP A 147 -6.33 -17.93 22.88
N SER A 148 -5.42 -17.10 22.35
CA SER A 148 -4.86 -17.34 21.02
C SER A 148 -3.70 -18.34 21.08
N GLU A 149 -3.85 -19.44 20.35
CA GLU A 149 -2.75 -20.36 20.03
C GLU A 149 -1.50 -19.56 19.61
N PRO A 150 -0.29 -19.92 20.09
CA PRO A 150 0.94 -19.13 19.95
C PRO A 150 1.44 -18.94 18.50
N LEU A 151 0.71 -19.42 17.48
CA LEU A 151 1.22 -19.65 16.13
C LEU A 151 0.55 -18.82 15.02
N ALA A 152 -0.39 -17.93 15.35
CA ALA A 152 -0.98 -17.03 14.35
C ALA A 152 -1.45 -15.73 15.01
N THR A 153 -0.54 -14.78 15.17
CA THR A 153 -0.96 -13.41 15.49
C THR A 153 -1.79 -12.90 14.33
N THR A 154 -3.10 -12.83 14.55
CA THR A 154 -4.06 -12.33 13.57
C THR A 154 -4.57 -11.00 14.07
N VAL A 155 -4.13 -9.91 13.47
CA VAL A 155 -4.68 -8.58 13.76
C VAL A 155 -5.82 -8.32 12.79
N VAL A 156 -6.97 -7.90 13.31
CA VAL A 156 -8.13 -7.53 12.49
C VAL A 156 -8.47 -6.08 12.76
N VAL A 157 -8.36 -5.23 11.73
CA VAL A 157 -8.69 -3.81 11.81
C VAL A 157 -9.77 -3.48 10.80
N VAL A 158 -10.82 -2.80 11.24
CA VAL A 158 -11.83 -2.23 10.33
C VAL A 158 -11.53 -0.75 10.13
N LYS A 159 -11.50 -0.33 8.87
CA LYS A 159 -11.24 1.06 8.50
C LYS A 159 -12.19 1.51 7.39
N SER A 160 -12.77 2.70 7.59
CA SER A 160 -13.47 3.45 6.56
C SER A 160 -12.85 4.83 6.35
N TRP A 161 -13.04 5.34 5.14
CA TRP A 161 -12.64 6.67 4.73
C TRP A 161 -13.86 7.43 4.24
N PRO A 162 -14.01 8.73 4.54
CA PRO A 162 -15.16 9.50 4.09
C PRO A 162 -15.15 9.79 2.57
N ARG A 163 -13.99 9.62 1.92
CA ARG A 163 -13.77 9.91 0.50
C ARG A 163 -13.29 8.67 -0.24
N ASN A 164 -13.40 8.68 -1.56
CA ASN A 164 -12.77 7.67 -2.40
C ASN A 164 -11.25 7.76 -2.23
N ILE A 165 -10.59 6.61 -2.20
CA ILE A 165 -9.14 6.52 -2.04
C ILE A 165 -8.54 5.51 -3.00
N VAL A 166 -7.25 5.65 -3.22
CA VAL A 166 -6.38 4.59 -3.75
C VAL A 166 -5.37 4.23 -2.67
N ILE A 167 -5.20 2.94 -2.37
CA ILE A 167 -4.23 2.46 -1.39
C ILE A 167 -3.15 1.61 -2.06
N LEU A 168 -1.91 1.83 -1.64
CA LEU A 168 -0.71 1.13 -2.10
C LEU A 168 0.12 0.68 -0.89
N PRO A 169 0.67 -0.54 -0.88
CA PRO A 169 1.54 -0.99 0.20
C PRO A 169 2.89 -0.26 0.11
N ALA A 170 3.28 0.42 1.19
CA ALA A 170 4.58 1.04 1.37
C ALA A 170 5.56 0.12 2.13
N PHE A 171 5.02 -0.68 3.05
CA PHE A 171 5.80 -1.61 3.88
C PHE A 171 4.95 -2.80 4.30
N LEU A 172 5.56 -3.98 4.28
CA LEU A 172 5.08 -5.17 4.98
C LEU A 172 6.22 -5.75 5.80
N ASP A 173 5.94 -6.10 7.05
CA ASP A 173 6.92 -6.80 7.86
C ASP A 173 7.20 -8.21 7.31
N LYS A 174 8.39 -8.74 7.59
CA LYS A 174 8.85 -10.02 7.03
C LYS A 174 7.86 -11.15 7.35
N GLY A 175 7.36 -11.81 6.31
CA GLY A 175 6.42 -12.94 6.46
C GLY A 175 4.99 -12.51 6.84
N VAL A 176 4.65 -11.22 6.74
CA VAL A 176 3.29 -10.73 6.89
C VAL A 176 2.55 -10.77 5.54
N GLU A 177 1.29 -11.19 5.59
CA GLU A 177 0.31 -10.98 4.55
C GLU A 177 -0.86 -10.18 5.12
N VAL A 178 -1.31 -9.16 4.40
CA VAL A 178 -2.52 -8.40 4.74
C VAL A 178 -3.60 -8.74 3.72
N THR A 179 -4.69 -9.32 4.18
CA THR A 179 -5.89 -9.54 3.36
C THR A 179 -6.91 -8.45 3.66
N ALA A 180 -7.63 -7.97 2.64
CA ALA A 180 -8.74 -7.06 2.83
C ALA A 180 -10.03 -7.66 2.30
N SER A 181 -11.10 -7.40 3.04
CA SER A 181 -12.46 -7.78 2.69
C SER A 181 -13.45 -6.70 3.10
N ARG A 182 -14.66 -6.78 2.56
CA ARG A 182 -15.80 -5.99 3.02
C ARG A 182 -16.99 -6.89 3.24
N GLU A 183 -17.85 -6.53 4.16
CA GLU A 183 -19.13 -7.18 4.32
C GLU A 183 -20.18 -6.50 3.42
N VAL A 184 -20.94 -7.31 2.70
CA VAL A 184 -22.09 -6.83 1.92
C VAL A 184 -23.32 -7.00 2.80
N VAL A 185 -23.81 -5.89 3.36
CA VAL A 185 -25.08 -5.90 4.09
C VAL A 185 -26.22 -6.09 3.09
N ASP A 186 -27.12 -7.03 3.37
CA ASP A 186 -28.30 -7.26 2.53
C ASP A 186 -29.36 -6.16 2.72
N GLU A 187 -30.44 -6.20 1.91
CA GLU A 187 -31.54 -5.22 1.99
C GLU A 187 -32.25 -5.21 3.35
N SER A 188 -32.07 -6.24 4.18
CA SER A 188 -32.67 -6.36 5.51
C SER A 188 -31.79 -5.77 6.62
N GLY A 189 -30.59 -5.28 6.28
CA GLY A 189 -29.63 -4.78 7.27
C GLY A 189 -28.86 -5.89 7.99
N THR A 190 -28.95 -7.14 7.50
CA THR A 190 -28.25 -8.28 8.10
C THR A 190 -26.85 -8.41 7.49
N ALA A 191 -25.90 -8.73 8.36
CA ALA A 191 -24.56 -9.23 8.02
C ALA A 191 -24.66 -10.25 6.87
N GLY A 192 -24.18 -9.88 5.68
CA GLY A 192 -24.27 -10.70 4.47
C GLY A 192 -22.93 -11.24 4.01
N GLU A 193 -22.75 -11.41 2.70
CA GLU A 193 -21.56 -12.05 2.13
C GLU A 193 -20.29 -11.22 2.35
N VAL A 194 -19.19 -11.88 2.75
CA VAL A 194 -17.87 -11.27 2.84
C VAL A 194 -17.20 -11.32 1.47
N VAL A 195 -16.99 -10.15 0.87
CA VAL A 195 -16.33 -9.99 -0.42
C VAL A 195 -14.85 -9.67 -0.22
N SER A 196 -13.97 -10.48 -0.80
CA SER A 196 -12.52 -10.23 -0.77
C SER A 196 -12.15 -9.08 -1.70
N LEU A 197 -11.42 -8.08 -1.17
CA LEU A 197 -10.88 -6.96 -1.92
C LEU A 197 -9.47 -7.23 -2.44
N GLY A 198 -8.77 -8.24 -1.90
CA GLY A 198 -7.42 -8.62 -2.28
C GLY A 198 -6.51 -8.96 -1.12
N SER A 199 -5.24 -9.25 -1.42
CA SER A 199 -4.18 -9.36 -0.42
C SER A 199 -2.89 -8.67 -0.86
N PHE A 200 -2.15 -8.18 0.13
CA PHE A 200 -0.80 -7.68 0.02
C PHE A 200 0.13 -8.63 0.78
N GLY A 201 1.01 -9.30 0.05
CA GLY A 201 2.04 -10.17 0.60
C GLY A 201 3.22 -10.23 -0.38
N ALA A 202 4.11 -11.21 -0.21
CA ALA A 202 5.30 -11.39 -1.06
C ALA A 202 4.98 -11.48 -2.57
N ARG A 203 3.74 -11.82 -2.95
CA ARG A 203 3.29 -11.94 -4.34
C ARG A 203 2.37 -10.81 -4.82
N GLY A 204 1.89 -9.94 -3.92
CA GLY A 204 0.84 -8.93 -4.19
C GLY A 204 1.33 -7.49 -4.31
N GLY A 205 2.65 -7.25 -4.33
CA GLY A 205 3.25 -5.92 -4.20
C GLY A 205 3.09 -4.93 -5.36
N THR A 206 2.44 -5.34 -6.45
CA THR A 206 2.33 -4.56 -7.70
C THR A 206 0.89 -4.18 -8.04
N CYS A 207 0.03 -4.12 -7.03
CA CYS A 207 -1.35 -3.68 -7.16
C CYS A 207 -1.66 -2.51 -6.23
N ALA A 208 -2.56 -1.64 -6.68
CA ALA A 208 -3.22 -0.64 -5.87
C ALA A 208 -4.70 -1.01 -5.73
N TRP A 209 -5.34 -0.63 -4.63
CA TRP A 209 -6.80 -0.80 -4.49
C TRP A 209 -7.49 0.54 -4.48
N PHE A 210 -8.46 0.71 -5.37
CA PHE A 210 -9.47 1.75 -5.22
C PHE A 210 -10.50 1.28 -4.20
N VAL A 211 -10.85 2.17 -3.27
CA VAL A 211 -11.88 1.97 -2.25
C VAL A 211 -12.80 3.18 -2.25
N LYS A 212 -14.11 2.93 -2.36
CA LYS A 212 -15.13 3.98 -2.30
C LYS A 212 -15.25 4.56 -0.89
N GLY A 213 -15.49 5.87 -0.82
CA GLY A 213 -15.79 6.54 0.44
C GLY A 213 -17.05 5.99 1.13
N GLY A 214 -17.02 5.97 2.46
CA GLY A 214 -18.08 5.45 3.33
C GLY A 214 -18.15 3.92 3.37
N MET A 215 -17.17 3.21 2.79
CA MET A 215 -17.12 1.75 2.84
C MET A 215 -16.24 1.28 4.00
N ASP A 216 -16.78 0.43 4.86
CA ASP A 216 -16.01 -0.28 5.86
C ASP A 216 -15.22 -1.42 5.19
N VAL A 217 -13.91 -1.41 5.41
CA VAL A 217 -12.98 -2.43 4.93
C VAL A 217 -12.33 -3.10 6.13
N THR A 218 -12.44 -4.41 6.18
CA THR A 218 -11.78 -5.26 7.18
C THR A 218 -10.43 -5.68 6.62
N PHE A 219 -9.36 -5.37 7.34
CA PHE A 219 -8.01 -5.79 7.06
C PHE A 219 -7.57 -6.81 8.09
N LYS A 220 -7.17 -7.98 7.62
CA LYS A 220 -6.66 -9.08 8.44
C LYS A 220 -5.19 -9.28 8.13
N VAL A 221 -4.36 -9.10 9.14
CA VAL A 221 -2.93 -9.37 9.11
C VAL A 221 -2.71 -10.81 9.51
N GLU A 222 -2.01 -11.57 8.67
CA GLU A 222 -1.61 -12.95 8.93
C GLU A 222 -0.07 -13.03 8.90
N VAL A 223 0.51 -13.70 9.90
CA VAL A 223 1.95 -13.99 9.93
C VAL A 223 2.14 -15.42 9.44
N GLY A 224 2.87 -15.59 8.34
CA GLY A 224 3.03 -16.88 7.65
C GLY A 224 3.79 -17.93 8.49
N ARG A 225 3.28 -19.18 8.48
CA ARG A 225 3.81 -20.37 9.19
C ARG A 225 5.16 -20.92 8.69
N GLY A 226 5.98 -20.13 7.98
CA GLY A 226 7.11 -20.65 7.19
C GLY A 226 8.48 -20.02 7.44
N GLY A 227 8.66 -19.19 8.46
CA GLY A 227 9.95 -18.57 8.78
C GLY A 227 10.51 -19.08 10.10
N GLU A 228 11.83 -19.29 10.17
CA GLU A 228 12.57 -19.74 11.37
C GLU A 228 12.49 -18.77 12.57
N ASP A 229 11.80 -17.62 12.45
CA ASP A 229 11.62 -16.58 13.46
C ASP A 229 10.17 -16.46 13.99
N LEU A 230 9.39 -17.54 13.95
CA LEU A 230 8.00 -17.57 14.45
C LEU A 230 7.87 -17.53 15.98
N ASP A 231 8.97 -17.73 16.70
CA ASP A 231 9.00 -17.79 18.17
C ASP A 231 9.27 -16.42 18.84
N SER A 232 9.38 -15.33 18.06
CA SER A 232 9.61 -13.99 18.61
C SER A 232 8.32 -13.19 18.71
N GLU A 233 8.05 -12.62 19.90
CA GLU A 233 6.99 -11.62 20.09
C GLU A 233 7.19 -10.49 19.08
N ARG A 234 6.26 -10.38 18.12
CA ARG A 234 6.30 -9.32 17.11
C ARG A 234 5.67 -8.07 17.70
N THR A 235 6.41 -6.97 17.65
CA THR A 235 6.00 -5.67 18.17
C THR A 235 6.15 -4.59 17.09
N GLY A 236 5.47 -3.46 17.29
CA GLY A 236 5.51 -2.32 16.37
C GLY A 236 4.58 -2.49 15.16
N VAL A 237 5.05 -2.07 13.99
CA VAL A 237 4.24 -1.97 12.77
C VAL A 237 4.30 -3.25 11.94
N ALA A 238 3.13 -3.79 11.59
CA ALA A 238 2.98 -4.94 10.69
C ALA A 238 2.92 -4.52 9.21
N ALA A 239 2.23 -3.41 8.91
CA ALA A 239 2.07 -2.91 7.55
C ALA A 239 1.91 -1.38 7.52
N VAL A 240 2.40 -0.75 6.45
CA VAL A 240 2.12 0.66 6.13
C VAL A 240 1.62 0.77 4.70
N PHE A 241 0.58 1.55 4.53
CA PHE A 241 -0.03 1.89 3.24
C PHE A 241 0.13 3.37 2.96
N ALA A 242 0.54 3.70 1.74
CA ALA A 242 0.33 5.03 1.19
C ALA A 242 -1.13 5.12 0.69
N VAL A 243 -1.81 6.20 1.05
CA VAL A 243 -3.24 6.44 0.76
C VAL A 243 -3.37 7.72 -0.05
N GLY A 244 -3.74 7.61 -1.31
CA GLY A 244 -4.06 8.75 -2.17
C GLY A 244 -5.54 9.09 -2.08
N LEU A 245 -5.88 10.27 -1.56
CA LEU A 245 -7.28 10.72 -1.47
C LEU A 245 -7.75 11.26 -2.84
N LEU A 246 -8.91 10.82 -3.28
CA LEU A 246 -9.52 11.26 -4.55
C LEU A 246 -10.56 12.36 -4.29
N CYS A 247 -10.51 13.40 -5.10
CA CYS A 247 -11.50 14.47 -5.12
C CYS A 247 -12.67 14.07 -6.02
N THR A 248 -13.89 14.15 -5.49
CA THR A 248 -15.13 13.88 -6.24
C THR A 248 -15.85 15.16 -6.65
N ASP A 249 -15.31 16.34 -6.34
CA ASP A 249 -15.95 17.60 -6.67
C ASP A 249 -15.90 17.82 -8.20
N PRO A 250 -17.01 18.26 -8.83
CA PRO A 250 -17.00 18.62 -10.24
C PRO A 250 -16.21 19.91 -10.43
N HIS A 251 -14.91 19.79 -10.68
CA HIS A 251 -14.09 20.94 -11.06
C HIS A 251 -14.15 21.13 -12.58
N GLY A 252 -14.87 22.16 -13.03
CA GLY A 252 -14.81 22.61 -14.43
C GLY A 252 -15.97 22.18 -15.33
N GLU A 253 -17.03 21.55 -14.82
CA GLU A 253 -18.30 21.55 -15.54
C GLU A 253 -18.87 22.96 -15.45
N ALA A 254 -19.01 23.63 -16.61
CA ALA A 254 -19.78 24.85 -16.68
C ALA A 254 -21.15 24.55 -16.08
N GLN A 255 -21.50 25.25 -15.00
CA GLN A 255 -22.88 25.24 -14.50
C GLN A 255 -23.73 25.78 -15.64
N VAL A 256 -24.40 24.87 -16.34
CA VAL A 256 -25.44 25.23 -17.29
C VAL A 256 -26.62 25.67 -16.43
N GLU A 257 -26.73 26.98 -16.22
CA GLU A 257 -27.98 27.62 -15.83
C GLU A 257 -29.05 27.46 -16.93
#